data_AF-A0A949ST76-F1
#
_entry.id   AF-A0A949ST76-F1
#
_cell.length_a   1.000
_cell.length_b   1.000
_cell.length_c   1.000
_cell.angle_alpha   90.00
_cell.angle_beta   90.00
_cell.angle_gamma   90.00
#
_symmetry.space_group_name_H-M   'P 1'
#
loop_
_entity.id
_entity.type
_entity.pdbx_description
1 polymer ?
#
loop_
_entity_poly.entity_id
_entity_poly.type
_entity_poly.pdbx_seq_one_letter_code
_entity_poly.pdbx_strand_id
1 'polypeptide(L)'
;MDFLALNMPDLGGTVESVKNAVSSQGMNAWGLAIVAFFAGMAVARGIVSQMLFMINLAVAVMAGLYVFQHRTEVFGAYASNMTTNTLLGASAAAALLAFFLVRGIMNFVAGFGLVGLLASFTGWKAGLLSLLPSGVIVWLSAMVLRLLGSVYSLENANVELAGKGVKSDLGQWIAQLAQKIDHTTVGSLVEKLDPYDMRARANLARLLILWPDGRVWQQLAARGQDTANALNHPDIAALGIDPKVRQAIERQDFAGLMQLPQVQRAAANPQLEPFLKTLALEESMDTVVYKAR
;
A
#
# COMPACT_ATOMS: atom_id res chain seq x y z
N MET A 1 23.37 -21.82 25.60
CA MET A 1 22.92 -20.48 25.98
C MET A 1 24.10 -19.53 25.81
N ASP A 2 24.47 -19.28 24.56
CA ASP A 2 25.53 -18.35 24.19
C ASP A 2 25.23 -17.98 22.74
N PHE A 3 24.89 -16.73 22.48
CA PHE A 3 25.28 -15.95 21.30
C PHE A 3 24.64 -14.56 21.39
N LEU A 4 25.46 -13.53 21.15
CA LEU A 4 25.13 -12.12 20.93
C LEU A 4 25.01 -11.21 22.17
N ALA A 5 26.12 -11.07 22.89
CA ALA A 5 26.50 -9.79 23.47
C ALA A 5 26.81 -8.81 22.32
N LEU A 6 25.79 -8.07 21.87
CA LEU A 6 25.94 -6.93 20.96
C LEU A 6 26.73 -5.84 21.68
N ASN A 7 27.99 -5.72 21.28
CA ASN A 7 28.90 -4.63 21.61
C ASN A 7 28.23 -3.30 21.22
N MET A 8 27.64 -2.60 22.19
CA MET A 8 27.14 -1.24 21.95
C MET A 8 28.35 -0.38 21.62
N PRO A 9 28.37 0.36 20.50
CA PRO A 9 29.44 1.30 20.25
C PRO A 9 29.44 2.31 21.41
N ASP A 10 30.60 2.47 22.03
CA ASP A 10 30.85 3.41 23.12
C ASP A 10 30.62 4.85 22.61
N LEU A 11 29.38 5.31 22.77
CA LEU A 11 28.94 6.68 22.46
C LEU A 11 29.59 7.70 23.41
N GLY A 12 30.14 7.26 24.54
CA GLY A 12 30.88 8.13 25.47
C GLY A 12 32.18 8.63 24.84
N GLY A 13 32.96 7.71 24.26
CA GLY A 13 34.22 8.04 23.60
C GLY A 13 34.07 8.93 22.35
N THR A 14 32.94 8.86 21.64
CA THR A 14 32.68 9.74 20.49
C THR A 14 32.30 11.16 20.91
N VAL A 15 31.54 11.31 21.98
CA VAL A 15 31.19 12.63 22.52
C VAL A 15 32.40 13.28 23.19
N GLU A 16 33.22 12.51 23.91
CA GLU A 16 34.44 13.02 24.54
C GLU A 16 35.56 13.32 23.54
N SER A 17 35.70 12.55 22.46
CA SER A 17 36.65 12.88 21.38
C SER A 17 36.22 14.13 20.61
N VAL A 18 34.92 14.34 20.36
CA VAL A 18 34.41 15.59 19.78
C VAL A 18 34.63 16.77 20.74
N LYS A 19 34.36 16.58 22.04
CA LYS A 19 34.58 17.60 23.07
C LYS A 19 36.07 17.99 23.18
N ASN A 20 36.97 17.01 23.13
CA ASN A 20 38.42 17.23 23.23
C ASN A 20 39.04 17.76 21.93
N ALA A 21 38.50 17.40 20.76
CA ALA A 21 38.86 18.01 19.48
C ALA A 21 38.40 19.48 19.42
N VAL A 22 37.22 19.77 19.96
CA VAL A 22 36.65 21.13 20.04
C VAL A 22 37.37 22.00 21.07
N SER A 23 37.90 21.44 22.16
CA SER A 23 38.62 22.19 23.19
C SER A 23 40.11 22.41 22.89
N SER A 24 40.70 21.64 21.97
CA SER A 24 42.14 21.73 21.65
C SER A 24 42.47 22.67 20.49
N GLN A 25 41.49 22.99 19.63
CA GLN A 25 41.58 24.11 18.70
C GLN A 25 40.91 25.32 19.34
N GLY A 26 41.60 26.46 19.36
CA GLY A 26 41.03 27.76 19.78
C GLY A 26 39.90 28.22 18.86
N MET A 27 38.80 27.48 18.83
CA MET A 27 37.56 27.85 18.19
C MET A 27 36.85 28.85 19.10
N ASN A 28 37.02 30.12 18.80
CA ASN A 28 36.23 31.21 19.37
C ASN A 28 34.73 30.86 19.22
N ALA A 29 33.84 31.36 20.07
CA ALA A 29 32.40 31.11 19.99
C ALA A 29 31.80 31.28 18.56
N TRP A 30 32.42 32.15 17.75
CA TRP A 30 32.16 32.33 16.33
C TRP A 30 32.47 31.10 15.45
N GLY A 31 33.58 30.39 15.70
CA GLY A 31 33.92 29.14 15.01
C GLY A 31 32.93 28.02 15.32
N LEU A 32 32.48 27.92 16.56
CA LEU A 32 31.41 26.98 16.95
C LEU A 32 30.07 27.33 16.30
N ALA A 33 29.73 28.63 16.23
CA ALA A 33 28.52 29.08 15.56
C ALA A 33 28.53 28.78 14.05
N ILE A 34 29.67 28.94 13.39
CA ILE A 34 29.85 28.62 11.96
C ILE A 34 29.74 27.12 11.72
N VAL A 35 30.38 26.28 12.55
CA VAL A 35 30.27 24.82 12.44
C VAL A 35 28.83 24.35 12.69
N ALA A 36 28.15 24.90 13.69
CA ALA A 36 26.73 24.60 13.95
C ALA A 36 25.83 25.04 12.79
N PHE A 37 26.12 26.18 12.15
CA PHE A 37 25.40 26.66 10.97
C PHE A 37 25.60 25.75 9.76
N PHE A 38 26.83 25.34 9.47
CA PHE A 38 27.12 24.39 8.38
C PHE A 38 26.54 23.00 8.65
N ALA A 39 26.61 22.51 9.89
CA ALA A 39 25.96 21.26 10.30
C ALA A 39 24.43 21.35 10.13
N GLY A 40 23.81 22.46 10.53
CA GLY A 40 22.39 22.72 10.34
C GLY A 40 22.00 22.77 8.85
N MET A 41 22.80 23.41 8.00
CA MET A 41 22.58 23.42 6.55
C MET A 41 22.75 22.04 5.92
N ALA A 42 23.71 21.23 6.37
CA ALA A 42 23.90 19.86 5.89
C ALA A 42 22.70 18.97 6.25
N VAL A 43 22.18 19.09 7.47
CA VAL A 43 20.98 18.38 7.91
C VAL A 43 19.75 18.83 7.14
N ALA A 44 19.54 20.14 6.98
CA ALA A 44 18.42 20.69 6.20
C ALA A 44 18.47 20.21 4.74
N ARG A 45 19.65 20.25 4.11
CA ARG A 45 19.85 19.72 2.76
C ARG A 45 19.58 18.21 2.67
N GLY A 46 19.97 17.45 3.68
CA GLY A 46 19.68 16.02 3.80
C GLY A 46 18.18 15.74 3.86
N ILE A 47 17.45 16.44 4.74
CA ILE A 47 15.99 16.30 4.89
C ILE A 47 15.27 16.69 3.60
N VAL A 48 15.67 17.79 2.96
CA VAL A 48 15.09 18.24 1.69
C VAL A 48 15.30 17.22 0.59
N SER A 49 16.53 16.70 0.46
CA SER A 49 16.84 15.62 -0.48
C SER A 49 15.97 14.39 -0.22
N GLN A 50 15.78 14.03 1.05
CA GLN A 50 14.91 12.94 1.45
C GLN A 50 13.44 13.22 1.10
N MET A 51 12.91 14.42 1.35
CA MET A 51 11.54 14.79 0.95
C MET A 51 11.32 14.72 -0.56
N LEU A 52 12.28 15.22 -1.34
CA LEU A 52 12.23 15.14 -2.81
C LEU A 52 12.25 13.69 -3.29
N PHE A 53 13.07 12.84 -2.67
CA PHE A 53 13.09 11.40 -2.94
C PHE A 53 11.73 10.73 -2.61
N MET A 54 11.09 11.16 -1.53
CA MET A 54 9.79 10.64 -1.11
C MET A 54 8.65 11.06 -2.02
N ILE A 55 8.65 12.31 -2.49
CA ILE A 55 7.71 12.77 -3.52
C ILE A 55 7.89 11.96 -4.80
N ASN A 56 9.15 11.74 -5.21
CA ASN A 56 9.46 10.91 -6.37
C ASN A 56 8.94 9.47 -6.19
N LEU A 57 9.17 8.87 -5.02
CA LEU A 57 8.66 7.53 -4.70
C LEU A 57 7.13 7.48 -4.69
N ALA A 58 6.48 8.50 -4.12
CA ALA A 58 5.02 8.59 -4.07
C ALA A 58 4.42 8.69 -5.48
N VAL A 59 4.98 9.54 -6.34
CA VAL A 59 4.55 9.68 -7.74
C VAL A 59 4.78 8.37 -8.51
N ALA A 60 5.90 7.68 -8.28
CA ALA A 60 6.19 6.39 -8.89
C ALA A 60 5.17 5.31 -8.50
N VAL A 61 4.89 5.15 -7.20
CA VAL A 61 3.89 4.21 -6.71
C VAL A 61 2.51 4.57 -7.23
N MET A 62 2.12 5.85 -7.19
CA MET A 62 0.84 6.32 -7.73
C MET A 62 0.72 6.06 -9.23
N ALA A 63 1.79 6.20 -10.01
CA ALA A 63 1.81 5.86 -11.43
C ALA A 63 1.61 4.35 -11.65
N GLY A 64 2.27 3.50 -10.85
CA GLY A 64 2.06 2.06 -10.88
C GLY A 64 0.61 1.67 -10.53
N LEU A 65 0.06 2.27 -9.47
CA LEU A 65 -1.34 2.08 -9.07
C LEU A 65 -2.30 2.58 -10.15
N TYR A 66 -2.00 3.71 -10.80
CA TYR A 66 -2.80 4.24 -11.88
C TYR A 66 -2.85 3.28 -13.07
N VAL A 67 -1.70 2.76 -13.50
CA VAL A 67 -1.61 1.76 -14.58
C VAL A 67 -2.34 0.47 -14.21
N PHE A 68 -2.24 0.05 -12.95
CA PHE A 68 -3.00 -1.10 -12.46
C PHE A 68 -4.51 -0.84 -12.57
N GLN A 69 -5.00 0.28 -12.05
CA GLN A 69 -6.44 0.60 -12.00
C GLN A 69 -7.06 0.90 -13.36
N HIS A 70 -6.29 1.49 -14.29
CA HIS A 70 -6.76 1.92 -15.60
C HIS A 70 -6.26 1.00 -16.73
N ARG A 71 -6.19 -0.32 -16.48
CA ARG A 71 -5.63 -1.28 -17.43
C ARG A 71 -6.23 -1.16 -18.84
N THR A 72 -7.54 -0.88 -18.94
CA THR A 72 -8.25 -0.78 -20.23
C THR A 72 -7.94 0.50 -20.98
N GLU A 73 -7.62 1.58 -20.26
CA GLU A 73 -7.22 2.85 -20.88
C GLU A 73 -5.75 2.80 -21.33
N VAL A 74 -4.89 2.17 -20.52
CA VAL A 74 -3.44 2.08 -20.80
C VAL A 74 -3.12 1.03 -21.86
N PHE A 75 -3.74 -0.15 -21.79
CA PHE A 75 -3.43 -1.28 -22.69
C PHE A 75 -4.49 -1.54 -23.76
N GLY A 76 -5.61 -0.79 -23.75
CA GLY A 76 -6.66 -0.90 -24.76
C GLY A 76 -7.20 -2.33 -24.89
N ALA A 77 -7.29 -2.81 -26.13
CA ALA A 77 -7.76 -4.16 -26.45
C ALA A 77 -6.89 -5.29 -25.87
N TYR A 78 -5.63 -5.00 -25.51
CA TYR A 78 -4.73 -6.01 -24.92
C TYR A 78 -5.06 -6.29 -23.44
N ALA A 79 -5.77 -5.37 -22.78
CA ALA A 79 -6.12 -5.48 -21.37
C ALA A 79 -6.96 -6.72 -21.03
N SER A 80 -7.81 -7.20 -21.95
CA SER A 80 -8.72 -8.33 -21.71
C SER A 80 -8.03 -9.70 -21.74
N ASN A 81 -6.78 -9.76 -22.20
CA ASN A 81 -5.99 -11.00 -22.30
C ASN A 81 -4.79 -11.01 -21.35
N MET A 82 -4.56 -9.92 -20.60
CA MET A 82 -3.47 -9.87 -19.62
C MET A 82 -3.83 -10.69 -18.39
N THR A 83 -2.92 -11.59 -18.01
CA THR A 83 -3.01 -12.27 -16.72
C THR A 83 -2.70 -11.29 -15.58
N THR A 84 -3.17 -11.61 -14.37
CA THR A 84 -2.88 -10.86 -13.14
C THR A 84 -1.38 -10.59 -12.97
N ASN A 85 -0.54 -11.60 -13.19
CA ASN A 85 0.92 -11.47 -13.07
C ASN A 85 1.51 -10.51 -14.11
N THR A 86 1.01 -10.56 -15.34
CA THR A 86 1.44 -9.62 -16.41
C THR A 86 1.05 -8.19 -16.07
N LEU A 87 -0.16 -7.97 -15.54
CA LEU A 87 -0.64 -6.65 -15.13
C LEU A 87 0.16 -6.09 -13.95
N LEU A 88 0.44 -6.92 -12.94
CA LEU A 88 1.31 -6.55 -11.82
C LEU A 88 2.72 -6.20 -12.29
N GLY A 89 3.30 -7.01 -13.19
CA GLY A 89 4.61 -6.74 -13.79
C GLY A 89 4.65 -5.45 -14.59
N ALA A 90 3.62 -5.18 -15.41
CA ALA A 90 3.52 -3.94 -16.18
C ALA A 90 3.34 -2.71 -15.29
N SER A 91 2.57 -2.84 -14.20
CA SER A 91 2.38 -1.78 -13.20
C SER A 91 3.67 -1.48 -12.45
N ALA A 92 4.44 -2.51 -12.09
CA ALA A 92 5.77 -2.36 -11.49
C ALA A 92 6.77 -1.70 -12.46
N ALA A 93 6.75 -2.09 -13.73
CA ALA A 93 7.57 -1.46 -14.77
C ALA A 93 7.20 0.03 -14.96
N ALA A 94 5.91 0.37 -14.96
CA ALA A 94 5.45 1.75 -15.02
C ALA A 94 5.90 2.57 -13.80
N ALA A 95 5.83 2.00 -12.60
CA ALA A 95 6.33 2.65 -11.38
C ALA A 95 7.84 2.92 -11.47
N LEU A 96 8.63 1.94 -11.96
CA LEU A 96 10.07 2.11 -12.16
C LEU A 96 10.38 3.19 -13.20
N LEU A 97 9.69 3.18 -14.34
CA LEU A 97 9.85 4.21 -15.37
C LEU A 97 9.53 5.60 -14.83
N ALA A 98 8.39 5.75 -14.13
CA ALA A 98 8.00 7.00 -13.49
C ALA A 98 9.05 7.45 -12.48
N PHE A 99 9.58 6.54 -11.66
CA PHE A 99 10.65 6.84 -10.71
C PHE A 99 11.90 7.40 -11.40
N PHE A 100 12.36 6.80 -12.50
CA PHE A 100 13.54 7.28 -13.21
C PHE A 100 13.29 8.62 -13.91
N LEU A 101 12.11 8.80 -14.53
CA LEU A 101 11.74 10.06 -15.19
C LEU A 101 11.64 11.21 -14.20
N VAL A 102 10.90 11.01 -13.10
CA VAL A 102 10.72 12.04 -12.07
C VAL A 102 12.02 12.29 -11.34
N ARG A 103 12.86 11.27 -11.10
CA ARG A 103 14.22 11.48 -10.57
C ARG A 103 15.08 12.34 -11.50
N GLY A 104 15.00 12.12 -12.82
CA GLY A 104 15.67 12.94 -13.81
C GLY A 104 15.24 14.41 -13.75
N ILE A 105 13.92 14.64 -13.70
CA ILE A 105 13.34 15.99 -13.57
C ILE A 105 13.75 16.64 -12.24
N MET A 106 13.68 15.91 -11.13
CA MET A 106 14.05 16.42 -9.81
C MET A 106 15.53 16.77 -9.70
N ASN A 107 16.41 15.96 -10.30
CA ASN A 107 17.84 16.27 -10.36
C ASN A 107 18.11 17.53 -11.22
N PHE A 108 17.38 17.68 -12.33
CA PHE A 108 17.45 18.87 -13.18
C PHE A 108 16.97 20.12 -12.42
N VAL A 109 15.82 20.03 -11.76
CA VAL A 109 15.20 21.12 -10.99
C VAL A 109 16.00 21.48 -9.73
N ALA A 110 16.63 20.50 -9.06
CA ALA A 110 17.51 20.76 -7.92
C ALA A 110 18.74 21.59 -8.32
N GLY A 111 19.18 21.50 -9.58
CA GLY A 111 20.22 22.35 -10.17
C GLY A 111 19.84 23.83 -10.28
N PHE A 112 18.55 24.17 -10.29
CA PHE A 112 18.03 25.54 -10.39
C PHE A 112 17.79 26.23 -9.03
N GLY A 113 18.35 25.72 -7.93
CA GLY A 113 18.36 26.43 -6.64
C GLY A 113 17.19 26.12 -5.70
N LEU A 114 16.36 25.11 -6.00
CA LEU A 114 15.29 24.65 -5.11
C LEU A 114 15.81 24.14 -3.75
N VAL A 115 17.05 23.63 -3.73
CA VAL A 115 17.77 23.27 -2.52
C VAL A 115 18.04 24.48 -1.62
N GLY A 116 18.29 25.66 -2.20
CA GLY A 116 18.48 26.91 -1.46
C GLY A 116 17.19 27.47 -0.87
N LEU A 117 16.07 27.31 -1.58
CA LEU A 117 14.74 27.78 -1.14
C LEU A 117 14.17 26.91 0.00
N LEU A 118 14.44 25.61 -0.01
CA LEU A 118 14.01 24.71 1.07
C LEU A 118 15.00 24.67 2.24
N ALA A 119 16.28 25.00 2.03
CA ALA A 119 17.26 25.17 3.10
C ALA A 119 16.94 26.35 4.06
N SER A 120 15.99 27.24 3.70
CA SER A 120 15.51 28.29 4.60
C SER A 120 14.59 27.77 5.71
N PHE A 121 14.15 26.51 5.65
CA PHE A 121 13.41 25.86 6.72
C PHE A 121 14.37 25.24 7.75
N THR A 122 14.86 26.06 8.69
CA THR A 122 15.74 25.62 9.78
C THR A 122 15.01 25.58 11.13
N GLY A 123 15.54 24.79 12.09
CA GLY A 123 15.04 24.69 13.46
C GLY A 123 13.92 23.67 13.68
N TRP A 124 12.98 23.96 14.58
CA TRP A 124 11.90 23.04 14.98
C TRP A 124 11.00 22.60 13.80
N LYS A 125 10.87 23.44 12.77
CA LYS A 125 10.16 23.12 11.52
C LYS A 125 10.85 21.97 10.76
N ALA A 126 12.18 21.89 10.77
CA ALA A 126 12.92 20.79 10.16
C ALA A 126 12.72 19.46 10.92
N GLY A 127 12.54 19.51 12.25
CA GLY A 127 12.25 18.34 13.07
C GLY A 127 10.85 17.75 12.85
N LEU A 128 9.83 18.58 12.59
CA LEU A 128 8.52 18.09 12.16
C LEU A 128 8.53 17.58 10.71
N LEU A 129 9.30 18.23 9.84
CA LEU A 129 9.45 17.83 8.44
C LEU A 129 10.16 16.47 8.27
N SER A 130 10.96 16.02 9.24
CA SER A 130 11.63 14.70 9.17
C SER A 130 10.73 13.51 9.52
N LEU A 131 9.56 13.74 10.15
CA LEU A 131 8.56 12.69 10.41
C LEU A 131 7.71 12.37 9.17
N LEU A 132 7.56 13.34 8.25
CA LEU A 132 6.79 13.17 7.02
C LEU A 132 7.34 12.05 6.12
N PRO A 133 8.66 11.95 5.85
CA PRO A 133 9.23 10.85 5.09
C PRO A 133 8.84 9.46 5.63
N SER A 134 8.96 9.25 6.94
CA SER A 134 8.61 7.95 7.54
C SER A 134 7.14 7.62 7.37
N GLY A 135 6.26 8.61 7.58
CA GLY A 135 4.81 8.44 7.39
C GLY A 135 4.44 8.08 5.93
N VAL A 136 5.06 8.74 4.96
CA VAL A 136 4.78 8.49 3.54
C VAL A 136 5.29 7.11 3.09
N ILE A 137 6.47 6.65 3.54
CA ILE A 137 6.96 5.29 3.22
C ILE A 137 5.98 4.26 3.76
N VAL A 138 5.56 4.43 5.00
CA VAL A 138 4.62 3.52 5.65
C VAL A 138 3.29 3.51 4.91
N TRP A 139 2.79 4.69 4.50
CA TRP A 139 1.56 4.81 3.73
C TRP A 139 1.65 4.13 2.35
N LEU A 140 2.72 4.39 1.59
CA LEU A 140 2.95 3.77 0.28
C LEU A 140 3.12 2.25 0.38
N SER A 141 3.86 1.79 1.39
CA SER A 141 4.09 0.36 1.63
C SER A 141 2.79 -0.35 1.98
N ALA A 142 1.96 0.27 2.82
CA ALA A 142 0.64 -0.24 3.14
C ALA A 142 -0.26 -0.32 1.90
N MET A 143 -0.28 0.69 1.02
CA MET A 143 -1.07 0.63 -0.22
C MET A 143 -0.65 -0.51 -1.14
N VAL A 144 0.66 -0.68 -1.36
CA VAL A 144 1.18 -1.77 -2.20
C VAL A 144 0.87 -3.14 -1.59
N LEU A 145 1.08 -3.29 -0.28
CA LEU A 145 0.79 -4.55 0.43
C LEU A 145 -0.69 -4.88 0.41
N ARG A 146 -1.59 -3.90 0.58
CA ARG A 146 -3.04 -4.11 0.50
C ARG A 146 -3.46 -4.53 -0.89
N LEU A 147 -2.93 -3.88 -1.93
CA LEU A 147 -3.20 -4.27 -3.30
C LEU A 147 -2.76 -5.71 -3.57
N LEU A 148 -1.48 -6.01 -3.34
CA LEU A 148 -0.93 -7.35 -3.59
C LEU A 148 -1.60 -8.41 -2.71
N GLY A 149 -1.83 -8.11 -1.43
CA GLY A 149 -2.52 -8.99 -0.49
C GLY A 149 -3.94 -9.31 -0.96
N SER A 150 -4.70 -8.32 -1.42
CA SER A 150 -6.05 -8.54 -1.94
C SER A 150 -6.05 -9.43 -3.19
N VAL A 151 -5.14 -9.18 -4.13
CA VAL A 151 -5.01 -9.95 -5.38
C VAL A 151 -4.62 -11.40 -5.09
N TYR A 152 -3.58 -11.62 -4.28
CA TYR A 152 -3.12 -12.98 -3.95
C TYR A 152 -4.09 -13.74 -3.05
N SER A 153 -4.79 -13.05 -2.15
CA SER A 153 -5.85 -13.64 -1.33
C SER A 153 -6.99 -14.16 -2.20
N LEU A 154 -7.42 -13.38 -3.21
CA LEU A 154 -8.43 -13.81 -4.19
C LEU A 154 -7.97 -15.02 -5.02
N GLU A 155 -6.70 -15.03 -5.44
CA GLU A 155 -6.12 -16.14 -6.18
C GLU A 155 -6.08 -17.44 -5.36
N ASN A 156 -5.60 -17.35 -4.11
CA ASN A 156 -5.54 -18.50 -3.20
C ASN A 156 -6.94 -19.02 -2.83
N ALA A 157 -7.91 -18.13 -2.59
CA ALA A 157 -9.30 -18.48 -2.32
C ALA A 157 -9.91 -19.29 -3.47
N ASN A 158 -9.64 -18.89 -4.71
CA ASN A 158 -10.13 -19.61 -5.87
C ASN A 158 -9.42 -20.95 -6.09
N VAL A 159 -8.12 -21.05 -5.82
CA VAL A 159 -7.40 -22.35 -5.85
C VAL A 159 -7.98 -23.33 -4.83
N GLU A 160 -8.37 -22.86 -3.64
CA GLU A 160 -9.03 -23.70 -2.63
C GLU A 160 -10.43 -24.15 -3.05
N LEU A 161 -11.25 -23.24 -3.61
CA LEU A 161 -12.61 -23.55 -4.07
C LEU A 161 -12.61 -24.47 -5.29
N ALA A 162 -11.69 -24.26 -6.23
CA ALA A 162 -11.60 -25.05 -7.46
C ALA A 162 -10.84 -26.38 -7.28
N GLY A 163 -10.14 -26.56 -6.16
CA GLY A 163 -9.30 -27.74 -5.89
C GLY A 163 -8.17 -27.95 -6.90
N LYS A 164 -7.84 -26.91 -7.69
CA LYS A 164 -6.87 -26.95 -8.79
C LYS A 164 -5.94 -25.75 -8.69
N GLY A 165 -4.65 -26.01 -8.52
CA GLY A 165 -3.59 -25.00 -8.48
C GLY A 165 -2.59 -25.21 -7.36
N VAL A 166 -1.45 -24.52 -7.44
CA VAL A 166 -0.42 -24.49 -6.39
C VAL A 166 -0.59 -23.19 -5.63
N LYS A 167 -0.76 -23.28 -4.30
CA LYS A 167 -0.80 -22.09 -3.42
C LYS A 167 0.53 -21.34 -3.52
N SER A 168 0.48 -20.02 -3.65
CA SER A 168 1.69 -19.21 -3.66
C SER A 168 2.09 -18.88 -2.22
N ASP A 169 3.19 -19.48 -1.73
CA ASP A 169 3.72 -19.24 -0.37
C ASP A 169 4.06 -17.75 -0.14
N LEU A 170 4.59 -17.09 -1.18
CA LEU A 170 4.89 -15.66 -1.16
C LEU A 170 3.60 -14.82 -1.13
N GLY A 171 2.58 -15.23 -1.88
CA GLY A 171 1.27 -14.57 -1.86
C GLY A 171 0.57 -14.68 -0.49
N GLN A 172 0.67 -15.83 0.18
CA GLN A 172 0.14 -16.01 1.53
C GLN A 172 0.87 -15.14 2.56
N TRP A 173 2.19 -15.09 2.49
CA TRP A 173 2.98 -14.23 3.37
C TRP A 173 2.63 -12.74 3.19
N ILE A 174 2.48 -12.27 1.94
CA ILE A 174 2.06 -10.89 1.65
C ILE A 174 0.64 -10.62 2.18
N ALA A 175 -0.31 -11.55 1.98
CA ALA A 175 -1.68 -11.41 2.47
C ALA A 175 -1.71 -11.30 4.01
N GLN A 176 -0.97 -12.14 4.71
CA GLN A 176 -0.85 -12.08 6.17
C GLN A 176 -0.24 -10.76 6.66
N LEU A 177 0.76 -10.24 5.96
CA LEU A 177 1.35 -8.95 6.29
C LEU A 177 0.40 -7.78 6.06
N ALA A 178 -0.32 -7.78 4.94
CA ALA A 178 -1.35 -6.78 4.65
C ALA A 178 -2.41 -6.77 5.74
N GLN A 179 -2.87 -7.94 6.17
CA GLN A 179 -3.85 -8.08 7.25
C GLN A 179 -3.32 -7.54 8.59
N LYS A 180 -2.07 -7.88 8.95
CA LYS A 180 -1.45 -7.35 10.17
C LYS A 180 -1.36 -5.82 10.16
N ILE A 181 -1.07 -5.21 9.02
CA ILE A 181 -1.02 -3.75 8.88
C ILE A 181 -2.42 -3.14 8.99
N ASP A 182 -3.44 -3.77 8.41
CA ASP A 182 -4.83 -3.28 8.43
C ASP A 182 -5.44 -3.23 9.84
N HIS A 183 -4.97 -4.08 10.76
CA HIS A 183 -5.38 -4.05 12.17
C HIS A 183 -4.67 -2.98 13.01
N THR A 184 -3.71 -2.25 12.45
CA THR A 184 -3.00 -1.17 13.16
C THR A 184 -3.65 0.20 12.96
N THR A 185 -3.35 1.15 13.84
CA THR A 185 -3.73 2.57 13.70
C THR A 185 -3.22 3.18 12.38
N VAL A 186 -2.10 2.67 11.85
CA VAL A 186 -1.56 3.07 10.55
C VAL A 186 -2.48 2.59 9.42
N GLY A 187 -2.95 1.33 9.47
CA GLY A 187 -3.83 0.76 8.45
C GLY A 187 -5.16 1.50 8.31
N SER A 188 -5.76 1.93 9.43
CA SER A 188 -7.00 2.72 9.41
C SER A 188 -6.80 4.14 8.86
N LEU A 189 -5.63 4.74 9.09
CA LEU A 189 -5.28 6.06 8.54
C LEU A 189 -5.00 5.97 7.03
N VAL A 190 -4.33 4.90 6.59
CA VAL A 190 -4.14 4.57 5.17
C VAL A 190 -5.47 4.35 4.48
N GLU A 191 -6.42 3.65 5.12
CA GLU A 191 -7.76 3.41 4.55
C GLU A 191 -8.54 4.69 4.31
N LYS A 192 -8.46 5.67 5.21
CA LYS A 192 -9.09 6.99 5.04
C LYS A 192 -8.46 7.82 3.92
N LEU A 193 -7.20 7.53 3.59
CA LEU A 193 -6.43 8.22 2.57
C LEU A 193 -6.24 7.36 1.32
N ASP A 194 -6.98 6.27 1.17
CA ASP A 194 -6.93 5.41 -0.02
C ASP A 194 -7.83 6.02 -1.10
N PRO A 195 -7.26 6.54 -2.21
CA PRO A 195 -8.06 7.11 -3.30
C PRO A 195 -8.86 6.06 -4.09
N TYR A 196 -8.64 4.76 -3.86
CA TYR A 196 -9.22 3.69 -4.67
C TYR A 196 -10.11 2.70 -3.90
N ASP A 197 -10.37 2.91 -2.61
CA ASP A 197 -11.20 2.02 -1.76
C ASP A 197 -10.93 0.52 -2.00
N MET A 198 -9.66 0.13 -2.03
CA MET A 198 -9.25 -1.20 -2.47
C MET A 198 -9.87 -2.31 -1.61
N ARG A 199 -10.08 -2.03 -0.32
CA ARG A 199 -10.68 -2.97 0.63
C ARG A 199 -12.13 -3.32 0.29
N ALA A 200 -12.97 -2.31 0.02
CA ALA A 200 -14.37 -2.54 -0.31
C ALA A 200 -14.51 -3.32 -1.63
N ARG A 201 -13.69 -2.97 -2.63
CA ARG A 201 -13.67 -3.67 -3.93
C ARG A 201 -13.19 -5.11 -3.80
N ALA A 202 -12.14 -5.35 -3.02
CA ALA A 202 -11.62 -6.69 -2.77
C ALA A 202 -12.65 -7.57 -2.04
N ASN A 203 -13.31 -7.05 -1.00
CA ASN A 203 -14.32 -7.79 -0.26
C ASN A 203 -15.58 -8.06 -1.11
N LEU A 204 -16.00 -7.10 -1.93
CA LEU A 204 -17.08 -7.33 -2.89
C LEU A 204 -16.69 -8.40 -3.93
N ALA A 205 -15.46 -8.37 -4.45
CA ALA A 205 -14.96 -9.40 -5.36
C ALA A 205 -14.98 -10.80 -4.71
N ARG A 206 -14.56 -10.92 -3.45
CA ARG A 206 -14.65 -12.18 -2.66
C ARG A 206 -16.09 -12.67 -2.54
N LEU A 207 -17.02 -11.77 -2.20
CA LEU A 207 -18.45 -12.09 -2.14
C LEU A 207 -18.98 -12.62 -3.48
N LEU A 208 -18.59 -12.00 -4.60
CA LEU A 208 -19.03 -12.40 -5.94
C LEU A 208 -18.48 -13.76 -6.37
N ILE A 209 -17.24 -14.08 -5.97
CA ILE A 209 -16.63 -15.40 -6.17
C ILE A 209 -17.39 -16.46 -5.37
N LEU A 210 -17.77 -16.14 -4.13
CA LEU A 210 -18.50 -17.05 -3.24
C LEU A 210 -20.00 -17.12 -3.54
N TRP A 211 -20.55 -16.20 -4.33
CA TRP A 211 -21.98 -16.14 -4.67
C TRP A 211 -22.61 -17.47 -5.14
N PRO A 212 -21.95 -18.30 -5.97
CA PRO A 212 -22.53 -19.59 -6.39
C PRO A 212 -22.70 -20.56 -5.22
N ASP A 213 -21.87 -20.44 -4.18
CA ASP A 213 -21.98 -21.25 -2.96
C ASP A 213 -22.93 -20.59 -1.97
N GLY A 214 -24.23 -20.80 -2.21
CA GLY A 214 -25.31 -20.22 -1.40
C GLY A 214 -25.24 -20.58 0.09
N ARG A 215 -24.43 -21.56 0.51
CA ARG A 215 -24.24 -21.93 1.92
C ARG A 215 -23.45 -20.86 2.67
N VAL A 216 -22.37 -20.35 2.08
CA VAL A 216 -21.56 -19.27 2.66
C VAL A 216 -22.39 -17.99 2.72
N TRP A 217 -23.19 -17.74 1.68
CA TRP A 217 -24.11 -16.62 1.61
C TRP A 217 -25.13 -16.61 2.75
N GLN A 218 -25.78 -17.75 2.99
CA GLN A 218 -26.76 -17.91 4.07
C GLN A 218 -26.13 -17.78 5.45
N GLN A 219 -24.92 -18.31 5.65
CA GLN A 219 -24.20 -18.18 6.91
C GLN A 219 -23.77 -16.75 7.21
N LEU A 220 -23.36 -15.99 6.19
CA LEU A 220 -23.07 -14.56 6.34
C LEU A 220 -24.35 -13.77 6.65
N ALA A 221 -25.44 -14.02 5.93
CA ALA A 221 -26.73 -13.38 6.17
C ALA A 221 -27.28 -13.67 7.58
N ALA A 222 -27.03 -14.85 8.13
CA ALA A 222 -27.45 -15.23 9.48
C ALA A 222 -26.73 -14.48 10.62
N ARG A 223 -25.64 -13.73 10.33
CA ARG A 223 -24.89 -12.98 11.34
C ARG A 223 -25.60 -11.73 11.85
N GLY A 224 -26.60 -11.24 11.13
CA GLY A 224 -27.39 -10.07 11.56
C GLY A 224 -28.27 -9.51 10.45
N GLN A 225 -29.32 -8.79 10.85
CA GLN A 225 -30.30 -8.22 9.91
C GLN A 225 -29.65 -7.20 8.97
N ASP A 226 -28.72 -6.38 9.46
CA ASP A 226 -28.00 -5.39 8.64
C ASP A 226 -27.11 -6.05 7.59
N THR A 227 -26.45 -7.15 7.95
CA THR A 227 -25.65 -7.98 7.03
C THR A 227 -26.52 -8.61 5.95
N ALA A 228 -27.67 -9.16 6.33
CA ALA A 228 -28.63 -9.73 5.37
C ALA A 228 -29.16 -8.66 4.40
N ASN A 229 -29.47 -7.46 4.90
CA ASN A 229 -29.94 -6.34 4.08
C ASN A 229 -28.85 -5.88 3.10
N ALA A 230 -27.60 -5.78 3.55
CA ALA A 230 -26.47 -5.40 2.69
C ALA A 230 -26.16 -6.47 1.64
N LEU A 231 -26.21 -7.76 1.99
CA LEU A 231 -26.02 -8.86 1.04
C LEU A 231 -27.14 -8.92 0.00
N ASN A 232 -28.39 -8.73 0.41
CA ASN A 232 -29.55 -8.75 -0.50
C ASN A 232 -29.73 -7.43 -1.28
N HIS A 233 -28.75 -6.53 -1.25
CA HIS A 233 -28.83 -5.26 -1.96
C HIS A 233 -28.89 -5.49 -3.48
N PRO A 234 -29.73 -4.75 -4.22
CA PRO A 234 -29.95 -4.95 -5.65
C PRO A 234 -28.66 -4.84 -6.47
N ASP A 235 -27.74 -3.95 -6.10
CA ASP A 235 -26.44 -3.80 -6.79
C ASP A 235 -25.59 -5.07 -6.72
N ILE A 236 -25.58 -5.78 -5.58
CA ILE A 236 -24.81 -7.02 -5.46
C ILE A 236 -25.48 -8.14 -6.27
N ALA A 237 -26.81 -8.23 -6.21
CA ALA A 237 -27.56 -9.18 -7.01
C ALA A 237 -27.35 -8.97 -8.53
N ALA A 238 -27.34 -7.72 -8.98
CA ALA A 238 -27.07 -7.35 -10.37
C ALA A 238 -25.66 -7.77 -10.80
N LEU A 239 -24.65 -7.57 -9.94
CA LEU A 239 -23.28 -8.03 -10.21
C LEU A 239 -23.16 -9.56 -10.23
N GLY A 240 -23.94 -10.25 -9.40
CA GLY A 240 -23.99 -11.71 -9.37
C GLY A 240 -24.49 -12.34 -10.67
N ILE A 241 -25.26 -11.63 -11.49
CA ILE A 241 -25.75 -12.14 -12.79
C ILE A 241 -25.03 -11.50 -13.98
N ASP A 242 -24.13 -10.55 -13.74
CA ASP A 242 -23.45 -9.82 -14.80
C ASP A 242 -22.44 -10.72 -15.56
N PRO A 243 -22.54 -10.79 -16.90
CA PRO A 243 -21.70 -11.69 -17.69
C PRO A 243 -20.22 -11.31 -17.67
N LYS A 244 -19.86 -10.02 -17.54
CA LYS A 244 -18.46 -9.59 -17.45
C LYS A 244 -17.87 -9.95 -16.10
N VAL A 245 -18.66 -9.84 -15.02
CA VAL A 245 -18.25 -10.28 -13.68
C VAL A 245 -18.01 -11.79 -13.68
N ARG A 246 -18.95 -12.57 -14.23
CA ARG A 246 -18.81 -14.03 -14.33
C ARG A 246 -17.63 -14.45 -15.18
N GLN A 247 -17.43 -13.82 -16.34
CA GLN A 247 -16.28 -14.07 -17.18
C GLN A 247 -14.95 -13.77 -16.47
N ALA A 248 -14.87 -12.68 -15.69
CA ALA A 248 -13.65 -12.35 -14.94
C ALA A 248 -13.36 -13.41 -13.85
N ILE A 249 -14.39 -13.90 -13.16
CA ILE A 249 -14.26 -14.97 -12.16
C ILE A 249 -13.83 -16.29 -12.83
N GLU A 250 -14.48 -16.68 -13.93
CA GLU A 250 -14.16 -17.90 -14.68
C GLU A 250 -12.72 -17.89 -15.21
N ARG A 251 -12.24 -16.73 -15.67
CA ARG A 251 -10.88 -16.52 -16.15
C ARG A 251 -9.85 -16.33 -15.04
N GLN A 252 -10.27 -16.34 -13.77
CA GLN A 252 -9.41 -16.06 -12.61
C GLN A 252 -8.72 -14.69 -12.69
N ASP A 253 -9.36 -13.74 -13.40
CA ASP A 253 -8.89 -12.36 -13.58
C ASP A 253 -9.38 -11.49 -12.42
N PHE A 254 -8.86 -11.78 -11.21
CA PHE A 254 -9.29 -11.11 -9.97
C PHE A 254 -8.91 -9.63 -9.93
N ALA A 255 -7.75 -9.29 -10.50
CA ALA A 255 -7.37 -7.89 -10.69
C ALA A 255 -8.37 -7.18 -11.60
N GLY A 256 -8.76 -7.81 -12.71
CA GLY A 256 -9.78 -7.30 -13.60
C GLY A 256 -11.15 -7.16 -12.98
N LEU A 257 -11.57 -8.13 -12.18
CA LEU A 257 -12.82 -8.12 -11.44
C LEU A 257 -12.93 -6.87 -10.55
N MET A 258 -11.88 -6.57 -9.76
CA MET A 258 -11.85 -5.38 -8.90
C MET A 258 -11.85 -4.06 -9.68
N GLN A 259 -11.49 -4.08 -10.96
CA GLN A 259 -11.40 -2.91 -11.83
C GLN A 259 -12.66 -2.68 -12.68
N LEU A 260 -13.61 -3.61 -12.69
CA LEU A 260 -14.83 -3.44 -13.48
C LEU A 260 -15.63 -2.22 -12.98
N PRO A 261 -16.07 -1.29 -13.86
CA PRO A 261 -16.77 -0.07 -13.46
C PRO A 261 -18.05 -0.32 -12.65
N GLN A 262 -18.71 -1.46 -12.87
CA GLN A 262 -19.87 -1.89 -12.11
C GLN A 262 -19.52 -2.36 -10.70
N VAL A 263 -18.39 -3.06 -10.52
CA VAL A 263 -17.87 -3.45 -9.19
C VAL A 263 -17.41 -2.23 -8.42
N GLN A 264 -16.72 -1.29 -9.08
CA GLN A 264 -16.30 -0.02 -8.46
C GLN A 264 -17.51 0.80 -7.98
N ARG A 265 -18.54 0.94 -8.82
CA ARG A 265 -19.77 1.69 -8.46
C ARG A 265 -20.52 1.07 -7.29
N ALA A 266 -20.67 -0.26 -7.27
CA ALA A 266 -21.34 -0.95 -6.17
C ALA A 266 -20.52 -0.90 -4.88
N ALA A 267 -19.19 -1.01 -4.97
CA ALA A 267 -18.31 -0.93 -3.80
C ALA A 267 -18.29 0.47 -3.16
N ALA A 268 -18.49 1.52 -3.96
CA ALA A 268 -18.58 2.92 -3.52
C ALA A 268 -20.02 3.36 -3.17
N ASN A 269 -20.99 2.44 -3.15
CA ASN A 269 -22.35 2.78 -2.75
C ASN A 269 -22.37 3.08 -1.23
N PRO A 270 -22.85 4.25 -0.77
CA PRO A 270 -22.82 4.64 0.65
C PRO A 270 -23.51 3.66 1.61
N GLN A 271 -24.45 2.85 1.11
CA GLN A 271 -25.14 1.83 1.91
C GLN A 271 -24.36 0.53 2.03
N LEU A 272 -23.50 0.23 1.05
CA LEU A 272 -22.71 -1.01 0.97
C LEU A 272 -21.27 -0.83 1.45
N GLU A 273 -20.68 0.32 1.18
CA GLU A 273 -19.28 0.63 1.46
C GLU A 273 -18.90 0.38 2.93
N PRO A 274 -19.66 0.83 3.95
CA PRO A 274 -19.31 0.58 5.36
C PRO A 274 -19.30 -0.92 5.67
N PHE A 275 -20.30 -1.65 5.15
CA PHE A 275 -20.40 -3.10 5.31
C PHE A 275 -19.23 -3.81 4.63
N LEU A 276 -18.91 -3.46 3.38
CA LEU A 276 -17.82 -4.06 2.62
C LEU A 276 -16.44 -3.77 3.22
N LYS A 277 -16.22 -2.60 3.82
CA LYS A 277 -14.97 -2.29 4.53
C LYS A 277 -14.84 -3.08 5.82
N THR A 278 -15.93 -3.25 6.56
CA THR A 278 -15.95 -3.98 7.85
C THR A 278 -15.98 -5.51 7.70
N LEU A 279 -16.34 -6.02 6.53
CA LEU A 279 -16.36 -7.45 6.24
C LEU A 279 -14.96 -8.07 6.39
N ALA A 280 -14.73 -8.74 7.52
CA ALA A 280 -13.62 -9.66 7.71
C ALA A 280 -13.94 -11.00 7.03
N LEU A 281 -14.14 -10.99 5.71
CA LEU A 281 -14.47 -12.19 4.94
C LEU A 281 -13.37 -13.26 5.05
N GLU A 282 -12.11 -12.86 5.18
CA GLU A 282 -10.97 -13.76 5.36
C GLU A 282 -11.05 -14.59 6.65
N GLU A 283 -11.45 -14.02 7.79
CA GLU A 283 -11.65 -14.79 9.04
C GLU A 283 -12.83 -15.76 8.95
N SER A 284 -13.88 -15.36 8.21
CA SER A 284 -15.01 -16.25 7.95
C SER A 284 -14.71 -17.35 6.94
N MET A 285 -13.78 -17.15 6.01
CA MET A 285 -13.39 -18.17 5.05
C MET A 285 -12.58 -19.29 5.72
N ASP A 286 -11.66 -18.95 6.62
CA ASP A 286 -10.93 -19.95 7.40
C ASP A 286 -11.88 -20.79 8.27
N THR A 287 -12.90 -20.18 8.88
CA THR A 287 -13.86 -20.94 9.72
C THR A 287 -14.89 -21.75 8.92
N VAL A 288 -15.27 -21.31 7.72
CA VAL A 288 -16.28 -22.00 6.90
C VAL A 288 -15.66 -23.16 6.11
N VAL A 289 -14.41 -23.03 5.65
CA VAL A 289 -13.71 -24.12 4.94
C VAL A 289 -13.18 -25.18 5.92
N TYR A 290 -12.76 -24.80 7.14
CA TYR A 290 -12.31 -25.79 8.15
C TYR A 290 -13.45 -26.59 8.80
N LYS A 291 -14.69 -26.09 8.82
CA LYS A 291 -15.85 -26.85 9.34
C LYS A 291 -16.53 -27.74 8.30
N ALA A 292 -16.09 -27.70 7.04
CA ALA A 292 -16.58 -28.57 5.97
C ALA A 292 -15.79 -29.90 5.84
N ARG A 293 -14.83 -30.15 6.74
CA ARG A 293 -14.25 -31.48 7.02
C ARG A 293 -14.83 -32.05 8.31
#